data_AF-A0A1Y5RVA8-F1
#
_entry.id   AF-A0A1Y5RVA8-F1
#
_cell.length_a   1.000
_cell.length_b   1.000
_cell.length_c   1.000
_cell.angle_alpha   90.00
_cell.angle_beta   90.00
_cell.angle_gamma   90.00
#
_symmetry.space_group_name_H-M   'P 1'
#
loop_
_entity.id
_entity.type
_entity.pdbx_description
1 polymer ?
#
loop_
_entity_poly.entity_id
_entity_poly.type
_entity_poly.pdbx_seq_one_letter_code
_entity_poly.pdbx_strand_id
1 'polypeptide(L)'
;MANDKAKTATGAIEEMFPFAANMTAAFPGNEGAIKAWVEMNRTIAQGMYKFSEETTRFMAQRMEDDLERQQEIMACKSPEEFWKAYKAFADKAAEDYSHEAEKILSLATEMQTACAHFGDNLRDKKG
;
A
#
# COMPACT_ATOMS: atom_id res chain seq x y z
N MET A 1 -4.58 25.76 7.48
CA MET A 1 -5.02 24.67 6.57
C MET A 1 -4.48 23.31 7.04
N ALA A 2 -4.71 22.93 8.30
CA ALA A 2 -4.19 21.67 8.87
C ALA A 2 -5.28 20.71 9.37
N ASN A 3 -6.56 21.05 9.17
CA ASN A 3 -7.68 20.40 9.87
C ASN A 3 -8.52 19.42 9.01
N ASP A 4 -8.12 19.21 7.75
CA ASP A 4 -8.90 18.37 6.81
C ASP A 4 -8.31 16.96 6.63
N LYS A 5 -6.98 16.80 6.77
CA LYS A 5 -6.30 15.49 6.65
C LYS A 5 -6.52 14.58 7.87
N ALA A 6 -6.86 15.13 9.02
CA ALA A 6 -7.18 14.34 10.22
C ALA A 6 -8.58 13.71 10.13
N LYS A 7 -9.53 14.39 9.47
CA LYS A 7 -10.94 13.96 9.37
C LYS A 7 -11.14 12.71 8.50
N THR A 8 -10.35 12.54 7.45
CA THR A 8 -10.48 11.40 6.53
C THR A 8 -9.95 10.09 7.14
N ALA A 9 -8.87 10.14 7.92
CA ALA A 9 -8.37 8.99 8.65
C ALA A 9 -9.30 8.59 9.82
N THR A 10 -9.85 9.56 10.55
CA THR A 10 -10.81 9.30 11.65
C THR A 10 -12.15 8.75 11.15
N GLY A 11 -12.65 9.24 10.01
CA GLY A 11 -13.90 8.74 9.40
C GLY A 11 -13.82 7.27 8.95
N ALA A 12 -12.68 6.85 8.39
CA ALA A 12 -12.46 5.44 8.02
C ALA A 12 -12.40 4.51 9.25
N ILE A 13 -11.92 5.01 10.39
CA ILE A 13 -11.90 4.28 11.67
C ILE A 13 -13.29 4.27 12.32
N GLU A 14 -14.06 5.37 12.20
CA GLU A 14 -15.44 5.47 12.67
C GLU A 14 -16.42 4.59 11.87
N GLU A 15 -16.19 4.34 10.58
CA GLU A 15 -16.95 3.36 9.80
C GLU A 15 -16.52 1.90 10.07
N MET A 16 -15.30 1.68 10.57
CA MET A 16 -14.83 0.36 11.01
C MET A 16 -15.57 -0.12 12.28
N PHE A 17 -16.04 0.80 13.12
CA PHE A 17 -16.79 0.53 14.36
C PHE A 17 -18.20 -0.07 14.15
N PRO A 18 -19.08 0.47 13.29
CA PRO A 18 -20.38 -0.14 12.98
C PRO A 18 -20.23 -1.48 12.26
N PHE A 19 -19.14 -1.72 11.53
CA PHE A 19 -18.83 -3.04 10.98
C PHE A 19 -18.57 -4.08 12.10
N ALA A 20 -17.78 -3.73 13.12
CA ALA A 20 -17.53 -4.61 14.27
C ALA A 20 -18.80 -4.96 15.06
N ALA A 21 -19.71 -3.99 15.25
CA ALA A 21 -21.00 -4.20 15.91
C ALA A 21 -21.94 -5.12 15.10
N ASN A 22 -21.92 -5.01 13.76
CA ASN A 22 -22.70 -5.87 12.87
C ASN A 22 -22.15 -7.31 12.80
N MET A 23 -20.86 -7.50 13.10
CA MET A 23 -20.18 -8.79 13.04
C MET A 23 -20.48 -9.71 14.23
N THR A 24 -20.72 -9.17 15.43
CA THR A 24 -21.20 -9.96 16.58
C THR A 24 -22.59 -10.53 16.32
N ALA A 25 -23.40 -9.81 15.54
CA ALA A 25 -24.70 -10.27 15.04
C ALA A 25 -24.59 -11.22 13.84
N ALA A 26 -23.53 -11.12 13.02
CA ALA A 26 -23.28 -12.01 11.88
C ALA A 26 -22.76 -13.40 12.28
N PHE A 27 -22.08 -13.52 13.43
CA PHE A 27 -21.54 -14.79 13.94
C PHE A 27 -21.85 -15.02 15.43
N PRO A 28 -23.14 -15.09 15.82
CA PRO A 28 -23.50 -15.27 17.22
C PRO A 28 -22.98 -16.62 17.74
N GLY A 29 -22.18 -16.58 18.82
CA GLY A 29 -21.68 -17.77 19.51
C GLY A 29 -20.47 -18.48 18.88
N ASN A 30 -19.86 -17.96 17.81
CA ASN A 30 -18.71 -18.60 17.15
C ASN A 30 -17.39 -17.87 17.45
N GLU A 31 -16.79 -18.16 18.60
CA GLU A 31 -15.53 -17.55 19.06
C GLU A 31 -14.41 -17.66 18.02
N GLY A 32 -14.32 -18.77 17.29
CA GLY A 32 -13.29 -18.92 16.27
C GLY A 32 -13.54 -18.09 15.00
N ALA A 33 -14.80 -17.82 14.64
CA ALA A 33 -15.10 -16.88 13.55
C ALA A 33 -14.74 -15.43 13.95
N ILE A 34 -14.96 -15.06 15.22
CA ILE A 34 -14.53 -13.77 15.76
C ILE A 34 -13.00 -13.65 15.73
N LYS A 35 -12.26 -14.69 16.17
CA LYS A 35 -10.79 -14.69 16.12
C LYS A 35 -10.25 -14.56 14.68
N ALA A 36 -10.76 -15.38 13.75
CA ALA A 36 -10.35 -15.32 12.35
C ALA A 36 -10.62 -13.94 11.72
N TRP A 37 -11.73 -13.30 12.08
CA TRP A 37 -12.04 -11.95 11.61
C TRP A 37 -11.09 -10.90 12.19
N VAL A 38 -10.78 -10.94 13.51
CA VAL A 38 -9.83 -10.01 14.13
C VAL A 38 -8.45 -10.16 13.50
N GLU A 39 -8.00 -11.39 13.23
CA GLU A 39 -6.73 -11.67 12.56
C GLU A 39 -6.70 -11.11 11.14
N MET A 40 -7.75 -11.37 10.35
CA MET A 40 -7.90 -10.80 9.00
C MET A 40 -7.81 -9.26 9.03
N ASN A 41 -8.57 -8.61 9.91
CA ASN A 41 -8.57 -7.14 10.01
C ASN A 41 -7.21 -6.59 10.41
N ARG A 42 -6.51 -7.25 11.34
CA ARG A 42 -5.15 -6.87 11.72
C ARG A 42 -4.22 -6.94 10.51
N THR A 43 -4.25 -8.03 9.75
CA THR A 43 -3.39 -8.20 8.57
C THR A 43 -3.70 -7.17 7.48
N ILE A 44 -4.97 -6.90 7.20
CA ILE A 44 -5.38 -5.88 6.23
C ILE A 44 -4.92 -4.48 6.70
N ALA A 45 -5.17 -4.12 7.97
CA ALA A 45 -4.78 -2.82 8.50
C ALA A 45 -3.26 -2.62 8.47
N GLN A 46 -2.48 -3.64 8.83
CA GLN A 46 -1.02 -3.61 8.71
C GLN A 46 -0.56 -3.52 7.26
N GLY A 47 -1.20 -4.27 6.35
CA GLY A 47 -0.92 -4.20 4.91
C GLY A 47 -1.17 -2.82 4.33
N MET A 48 -2.28 -2.18 4.70
CA MET A 48 -2.60 -0.80 4.28
C MET A 48 -1.60 0.22 4.82
N TYR A 49 -1.16 0.07 6.08
CA TYR A 49 -0.11 0.92 6.63
C TYR A 49 1.20 0.78 5.82
N LYS A 50 1.65 -0.46 5.59
CA LYS A 50 2.87 -0.74 4.80
C LYS A 50 2.74 -0.21 3.38
N PHE A 51 1.59 -0.39 2.72
CA PHE A 51 1.33 0.15 1.39
C PHE A 51 1.47 1.67 1.34
N SER A 52 0.89 2.37 2.33
CA SER A 52 0.96 3.83 2.41
C SER A 52 2.38 4.33 2.67
N GLU A 53 3.11 3.65 3.57
CA GLU A 53 4.50 3.95 3.88
C GLU A 53 5.39 3.76 2.65
N GLU A 54 5.23 2.63 1.96
CA GLU A 54 5.93 2.26 0.75
C GLU A 54 5.75 3.29 -0.36
N THR A 55 4.50 3.62 -0.67
CA THR A 55 4.15 4.60 -1.70
C THR A 55 4.74 5.98 -1.39
N THR A 56 4.64 6.42 -0.13
CA THR A 56 5.18 7.72 0.30
C THR A 56 6.70 7.75 0.15
N ARG A 57 7.39 6.69 0.59
CA ARG A 57 8.84 6.58 0.46
C ARG A 57 9.27 6.58 -1.00
N PHE A 58 8.60 5.82 -1.87
CA PHE A 58 8.91 5.79 -3.30
C PHE A 58 8.73 7.16 -3.96
N MET A 59 7.62 7.86 -3.67
CA MET A 59 7.41 9.21 -4.20
C MET A 59 8.48 10.19 -3.75
N ALA A 60 8.89 10.15 -2.48
CA ALA A 60 9.95 11.01 -1.96
C ALA A 60 11.28 10.75 -2.68
N GLN A 61 11.68 9.48 -2.79
CA GLN A 61 12.89 9.09 -3.51
C GLN A 61 12.85 9.57 -4.97
N ARG A 62 11.72 9.38 -5.65
CA ARG A 62 11.63 9.73 -7.07
C ARG A 62 11.65 11.24 -7.30
N MET A 63 11.08 12.03 -6.39
CA MET A 63 11.20 13.49 -6.44
C MET A 63 12.66 13.95 -6.27
N GLU A 64 13.41 13.37 -5.33
CA GLU A 64 14.83 13.67 -5.13
C GLU A 64 15.64 13.32 -6.40
N ASP A 65 15.47 12.11 -6.91
CA ASP A 65 16.11 11.65 -8.14
C ASP A 65 15.77 12.53 -9.35
N ASP A 66 14.51 12.99 -9.48
CA ASP A 66 14.10 13.89 -10.57
C ASP A 66 14.80 15.25 -10.49
N LEU A 67 14.94 15.81 -9.28
CA LEU A 67 15.62 17.08 -9.07
C LEU A 67 17.11 16.98 -9.40
N GLU A 68 17.79 15.94 -8.92
CA GLU A 68 19.21 15.70 -9.22
C GLU A 68 19.43 15.56 -10.74
N ARG A 69 18.56 14.82 -11.42
CA ARG A 69 18.69 14.54 -12.85
C ARG A 69 18.36 15.75 -13.71
N GLN A 70 17.40 16.57 -13.29
CA GLN A 70 17.17 17.87 -13.91
C GLN A 70 18.40 18.78 -13.80
N GLN A 71 19.07 18.80 -12.65
CA GLN A 71 20.31 19.57 -12.48
C GLN A 71 21.42 19.07 -13.40
N GLU A 72 21.60 17.76 -13.51
CA GLU A 72 22.57 17.16 -14.45
C GLU A 72 22.26 17.53 -15.91
N ILE A 73 21.00 17.40 -16.31
CA ILE A 73 20.54 17.75 -17.67
C ILE A 73 20.77 19.23 -17.98
N MET A 74 20.48 20.12 -17.02
CA MET A 74 20.72 21.57 -17.17
C MET A 74 22.21 21.91 -17.23
N ALA A 75 23.08 21.07 -16.69
CA ALA A 75 24.52 21.29 -16.69
C ALA A 75 25.19 20.89 -18.03
N CYS A 76 24.54 20.04 -18.84
CA CYS A 76 25.08 19.56 -20.12
C CYS A 76 25.49 20.71 -21.05
N LYS A 77 26.64 20.54 -21.73
CA LYS A 77 27.22 21.51 -22.68
C LYS A 77 27.11 21.05 -24.12
N SER A 78 26.63 19.83 -24.36
CA SER A 78 26.42 19.30 -25.70
C SER A 78 25.16 18.42 -25.78
N PRO A 79 24.58 18.25 -26.99
CA PRO A 79 23.50 17.28 -27.21
C PRO A 79 23.89 15.83 -26.85
N GLU A 80 25.16 15.46 -27.02
CA GLU A 80 25.64 14.12 -26.68
C GLU A 80 25.61 13.87 -25.17
N GLU A 81 26.08 14.84 -24.38
CA GLU A 81 26.00 14.79 -22.91
C GLU A 81 24.54 14.72 -22.44
N PHE A 82 23.66 15.51 -23.06
CA PHE A 82 22.23 15.47 -22.79
C PHE A 82 21.65 14.07 -23.03
N TRP A 83 21.88 13.49 -24.20
CA TRP A 83 21.33 12.17 -24.54
C TRP A 83 21.84 11.08 -23.61
N LYS A 84 23.11 11.15 -23.21
CA LYS A 84 23.69 10.21 -22.25
C LYS A 84 23.02 10.33 -20.87
N ALA A 85 22.85 11.55 -20.36
CA ALA A 85 22.19 11.80 -19.07
C ALA A 85 20.71 11.38 -19.11
N TYR A 86 20.00 11.75 -20.18
CA TYR A 86 18.60 11.40 -20.38
C TYR A 86 18.37 9.89 -20.48
N LYS A 87 19.24 9.17 -21.21
CA LYS A 87 19.15 7.70 -21.28
C LYS A 87 19.35 7.06 -19.91
N ALA A 88 20.38 7.48 -19.16
CA ALA A 88 20.63 6.97 -17.82
C ALA A 88 19.44 7.22 -16.88
N PHE A 89 18.82 8.39 -16.98
CA PHE A 89 17.58 8.72 -16.26
C PHE A 89 16.42 7.79 -16.61
N ALA A 90 16.17 7.59 -17.91
CA ALA A 90 15.07 6.76 -18.38
C ALA A 90 15.25 5.29 -17.99
N ASP A 91 16.48 4.76 -18.13
CA ASP A 91 16.81 3.39 -17.77
C ASP A 91 16.59 3.18 -16.26
N LYS A 92 17.11 4.08 -15.41
CA LYS A 92 16.91 4.02 -13.95
C LYS A 92 15.42 4.12 -13.57
N ALA A 93 14.69 5.06 -14.17
CA ALA A 93 13.27 5.21 -13.86
C ALA A 93 12.47 3.94 -14.18
N ALA A 94 12.77 3.29 -15.31
CA ALA A 94 12.12 2.04 -15.68
C ALA A 94 12.38 0.92 -14.65
N GLU A 95 13.63 0.80 -14.17
CA GLU A 95 14.01 -0.14 -13.12
C GLU A 95 13.26 0.15 -11.80
N ASP A 96 13.29 1.40 -11.35
CA ASP A 96 12.66 1.82 -10.09
C ASP A 96 11.16 1.54 -10.09
N TYR A 97 10.44 1.92 -11.16
CA TYR A 97 9.00 1.67 -11.27
C TYR A 97 8.65 0.19 -11.36
N SER A 98 9.49 -0.61 -12.01
CA SER A 98 9.26 -2.05 -12.11
C SER A 98 9.39 -2.71 -10.74
N HIS A 99 10.46 -2.37 -10.00
CA HIS A 99 10.69 -2.90 -8.66
C HIS A 99 9.62 -2.44 -7.66
N GLU A 100 9.19 -1.17 -7.74
CA GLU A 100 8.10 -0.68 -6.90
C GLU A 100 6.78 -1.39 -7.21
N ALA A 101 6.47 -1.64 -8.48
CA ALA A 101 5.26 -2.37 -8.88
C ALA A 101 5.27 -3.81 -8.31
N GLU A 102 6.40 -4.50 -8.34
CA GLU A 102 6.56 -5.83 -7.73
C GLU A 102 6.29 -5.78 -6.21
N LYS A 103 6.81 -4.76 -5.53
CA LYS A 103 6.65 -4.62 -4.09
C LYS A 103 5.22 -4.30 -3.67
N ILE A 104 4.57 -3.39 -4.39
CA ILE A 104 3.15 -3.07 -4.18
C ILE A 104 2.27 -4.29 -4.47
N LEU A 105 2.55 -5.05 -5.53
CA LEU A 105 1.84 -6.29 -5.85
C LEU A 105 2.00 -7.34 -4.74
N SER A 106 3.20 -7.47 -4.17
CA SER A 106 3.44 -8.38 -3.03
C SER A 106 2.60 -7.99 -1.82
N LEU A 107 2.58 -6.70 -1.45
CA LEU A 107 1.77 -6.21 -0.34
C LEU A 107 0.26 -6.43 -0.57
N ALA A 108 -0.21 -6.20 -1.81
CA ALA A 108 -1.59 -6.47 -2.19
C ALA A 108 -1.94 -7.97 -2.08
N THR A 109 -1.02 -8.84 -2.51
CA THR A 109 -1.19 -10.30 -2.44
C THR A 109 -1.25 -10.80 -1.00
N GLU A 110 -0.43 -10.25 -0.09
CA GLU A 110 -0.48 -10.57 1.35
C GLU A 110 -1.87 -10.25 1.93
N MET A 111 -2.41 -9.07 1.62
CA MET A 111 -3.76 -8.68 2.07
C MET A 111 -4.84 -9.57 1.48
N GLN A 112 -4.76 -9.89 0.18
CA GLN A 112 -5.71 -10.78 -0.47
C GLN A 112 -5.70 -12.18 0.14
N THR A 113 -4.52 -12.70 0.46
CA THR A 113 -4.35 -14.02 1.09
C THR A 113 -5.01 -14.06 2.48
N ALA A 114 -4.91 -12.98 3.25
CA ALA A 114 -5.60 -12.86 4.53
C ALA A 114 -7.14 -12.92 4.40
N CYS A 115 -7.70 -12.30 3.35
CA CYS A 115 -9.12 -12.39 3.05
C CYS A 115 -9.54 -13.81 2.65
N ALA A 116 -8.73 -14.50 1.84
CA ALA A 116 -9.00 -15.88 1.41
C ALA A 116 -9.02 -16.86 2.60
N HIS A 117 -8.02 -16.79 3.49
CA HIS A 117 -7.96 -17.63 4.70
C HIS A 117 -9.13 -17.41 5.65
N PHE A 118 -9.66 -16.18 5.75
CA PHE A 118 -10.89 -15.93 6.50
C PHE A 118 -12.09 -16.67 5.89
N GLY A 119 -12.21 -16.66 4.56
CA GLY A 119 -13.27 -17.38 3.84
C GLY A 119 -13.24 -18.89 4.08
N ASP A 120 -12.04 -19.50 4.07
CA ASP A 120 -11.86 -20.93 4.31
C ASP A 120 -12.21 -21.32 5.75
N ASN A 121 -11.77 -20.54 6.74
CA ASN A 121 -12.09 -20.75 8.17
C ASN A 121 -13.61 -20.71 8.47
N LEU A 122 -14.39 -19.99 7.67
CA LEU A 122 -15.85 -19.97 7.79
C LEU A 122 -16.52 -21.18 7.12
N ARG A 123 -15.88 -21.79 6.12
CA ARG A 123 -16.42 -22.92 5.36
C ARG A 123 -16.25 -24.24 6.10
N ASP A 124 -15.09 -24.45 6.72
CA ASP A 124 -14.75 -25.68 7.43
C ASP A 124 -15.56 -25.88 8.73
N LYS A 125 -16.16 -24.83 9.28
CA LYS A 125 -17.01 -24.91 10.48
C LYS A 125 -18.50 -25.15 10.23
N LYS A 126 -18.91 -25.27 8.96
CA LYS A 126 -20.29 -25.63 8.57
C LYS A 126 -20.45 -27.12 8.22
N GLY A 127 -19.38 -27.91 8.30
CA GLY A 127 -19.38 -29.37 8.13
C GLY A 127 -19.52 -30.11 9.46
#